data_AF-X1L941-F1
#
_entry.id   AF-X1L941-F1
#
_cell.length_a   1.000
_cell.length_b   1.000
_cell.length_c   1.000
_cell.angle_alpha   90.00
_cell.angle_beta   90.00
_cell.angle_gamma   90.00
#
_symmetry.space_group_name_H-M   'P 1'
#
loop_
_entity.id
_entity.type
_entity.pdbx_description
1 polymer ?
#
loop_
_entity_poly.entity_id
_entity_poly.type
_entity_poly.pdbx_seq_one_letter_code
_entity_poly.pdbx_strand_id
1 'polypeptide(L)'
;MVDMAYSSILFRSREIAEEVIEVEEKFDKLSYKLWLATFKAAKWERNVARLNGLLQMVRSMEQISDAAVLIADVATRRVGLHPVFSRALAEADEQIGRVNVAERSDFVDKSLKELNLWTTMGAYVLMIKR
;
A
#
# COMPACT_ATOMS: atom_id res chain seq x y z
N MET A 1 -0.03 0.53 0.56
CA MET A 1 -1.50 0.39 0.74
C MET A 1 -2.00 -0.92 0.16
N VAL A 2 -1.88 -1.16 -1.15
CA VAL A 2 -2.38 -2.39 -1.80
C VAL A 2 -1.80 -3.65 -1.16
N ASP A 3 -0.47 -3.72 -1.00
CA ASP A 3 0.17 -4.89 -0.37
C ASP A 3 -0.25 -5.09 1.10
N MET A 4 -0.53 -3.99 1.81
CA MET A 4 -1.04 -4.05 3.18
C MET A 4 -2.47 -4.55 3.21
N ALA A 5 -3.31 -4.15 2.26
CA ALA A 5 -4.68 -4.64 2.13
C ALA A 5 -4.71 -6.15 1.82
N TYR A 6 -3.85 -6.64 0.92
CA TYR A 6 -3.71 -8.09 0.73
C TYR A 6 -3.13 -8.80 1.97
N SER A 7 -2.16 -8.18 2.65
CA SER A 7 -1.60 -8.69 3.90
C SER A 7 -2.65 -8.82 5.01
N SER A 8 -3.57 -7.86 5.13
CA SER A 8 -4.62 -7.88 6.16
C SER A 8 -5.58 -9.04 5.95
N ILE A 9 -5.94 -9.33 4.70
CA ILE A 9 -6.72 -10.51 4.31
C ILE A 9 -5.94 -11.80 4.57
N LEU A 10 -4.70 -11.89 4.08
CA LEU A 10 -3.90 -13.11 4.12
C LEU A 10 -3.60 -13.55 5.56
N PHE A 11 -3.29 -12.59 6.43
CA PHE A 11 -2.97 -12.84 7.83
C PHE A 11 -4.14 -12.62 8.78
N ARG A 12 -5.34 -12.32 8.25
CA ARG A 12 -6.55 -11.99 9.05
C ARG A 12 -6.28 -10.94 10.12
N SER A 13 -5.49 -9.93 9.75
CA SER A 13 -4.99 -8.92 10.68
C SER A 13 -5.82 -7.65 10.59
N ARG A 14 -6.64 -7.43 11.62
CA ARG A 14 -7.40 -6.19 11.78
C ARG A 14 -6.48 -4.97 11.96
N GLU A 15 -5.38 -5.14 12.66
CA GLU A 15 -4.35 -4.11 12.87
C GLU A 15 -3.81 -3.58 11.52
N ILE A 16 -3.51 -4.47 10.58
CA ILE A 16 -3.06 -4.07 9.24
C ILE A 16 -4.19 -3.41 8.46
N ALA A 17 -5.43 -3.89 8.59
CA ALA A 17 -6.58 -3.28 7.92
C ALA A 17 -6.85 -1.85 8.42
N GLU A 18 -6.71 -1.60 9.72
CA GLU A 18 -6.83 -0.27 10.31
C GLU A 18 -5.73 0.66 9.82
N GLU A 19 -4.48 0.19 9.71
CA GLU A 19 -3.38 0.99 9.12
C GLU A 19 -3.66 1.34 7.64
N VAL A 20 -4.28 0.46 6.86
CA VAL A 20 -4.68 0.80 5.48
C VAL A 20 -5.63 1.99 5.44
N ILE A 21 -6.60 2.04 6.37
CA ILE A 21 -7.55 3.15 6.49
C ILE A 21 -6.81 4.43 6.91
N GLU A 22 -5.90 4.36 7.89
CA GLU A 22 -5.11 5.53 8.30
C GLU A 22 -4.23 6.09 7.18
N VAL A 23 -3.66 5.21 6.35
CA VAL A 23 -2.86 5.62 5.19
C VAL A 23 -3.74 6.23 4.11
N GLU A 24 -4.96 5.73 3.91
CA GLU A 24 -5.94 6.34 3.00
C GLU A 24 -6.30 7.77 3.44
N GLU A 25 -6.57 7.99 4.72
CA GLU A 25 -6.88 9.35 5.21
C GLU A 25 -5.71 10.33 5.00
N LYS A 26 -4.47 9.82 5.09
CA LYS A 26 -3.26 10.61 4.76
C LYS A 26 -3.19 10.86 3.25
N PHE A 27 -3.52 9.87 2.43
CA PHE A 27 -3.55 9.96 0.97
C PHE A 27 -4.56 11.01 0.50
N ASP A 28 -5.78 11.01 1.04
CA ASP A 28 -6.82 12.00 0.74
C ASP A 28 -6.37 13.44 1.01
N LYS A 29 -5.69 13.66 2.14
CA LYS A 29 -5.11 14.97 2.48
C LYS A 29 -4.04 15.41 1.47
N LEU A 30 -3.27 14.47 0.94
CA LEU A 30 -2.26 14.74 -0.09
C LEU A 30 -2.90 15.02 -1.45
N SER A 31 -3.89 14.21 -1.85
CA SER A 31 -4.67 14.41 -3.08
C SER A 31 -5.31 15.80 -3.08
N TYR A 32 -5.98 16.19 -1.99
CA TYR A 32 -6.58 17.51 -1.85
C TYR A 32 -5.55 18.66 -2.01
N LYS A 33 -4.38 18.52 -1.39
CA LYS A 33 -3.29 19.51 -1.55
C LYS A 33 -2.83 19.61 -3.00
N LEU A 34 -2.77 18.49 -3.72
CA LEU A 34 -2.36 18.46 -5.12
C LEU A 34 -3.42 19.07 -6.04
N TRP A 35 -4.71 18.84 -5.78
CA TRP A 35 -5.81 19.55 -6.45
C TRP A 35 -5.68 21.06 -6.30
N LEU A 36 -5.49 21.55 -5.06
CA LEU A 36 -5.30 22.97 -4.80
C LEU A 36 -4.06 23.55 -5.48
N ALA A 37 -2.94 22.82 -5.47
CA ALA A 37 -1.73 23.24 -6.17
C ALA A 37 -1.96 23.34 -7.68
N THR A 38 -2.68 22.37 -8.26
CA THR A 38 -3.03 22.37 -9.69
C THR A 38 -3.91 23.57 -10.05
N PHE A 39 -4.93 23.87 -9.24
CA PHE A 39 -5.77 25.05 -9.47
C PHE A 39 -5.02 26.38 -9.32
N LYS A 40 -4.05 26.45 -8.40
CA LYS A 40 -3.16 27.63 -8.29
C LYS A 40 -2.29 27.78 -9.53
N ALA A 41 -1.74 26.69 -10.04
CA ALA A 41 -0.93 26.69 -11.26
C ALA A 41 -1.74 27.08 -12.51
N ALA A 42 -3.02 26.68 -12.57
CA ALA A 42 -3.92 27.03 -13.67
C ALA A 42 -4.08 28.54 -13.90
N LYS A 43 -3.86 29.37 -12.87
CA LYS A 43 -3.90 30.84 -13.00
C LYS A 43 -2.75 31.41 -13.84
N TRP A 44 -1.64 30.69 -13.93
CA TRP A 44 -0.41 31.13 -14.61
C TRP A 44 -0.14 30.35 -15.91
N GLU A 45 -0.85 29.23 -16.11
CA GLU A 45 -0.71 28.38 -17.30
C GLU A 45 -1.61 28.89 -18.44
N ARG A 46 -1.00 29.19 -19.60
CA ARG A 46 -1.73 29.68 -20.79
C ARG A 46 -2.54 28.58 -21.45
N ASN A 47 -2.12 27.33 -21.34
CA ASN A 47 -2.85 26.16 -21.84
C ASN A 47 -3.20 25.21 -20.69
N VAL A 48 -4.33 25.47 -20.02
CA VAL A 48 -4.82 24.69 -18.87
C VAL A 48 -5.01 23.20 -19.21
N ALA A 49 -5.21 22.83 -20.48
CA ALA A 49 -5.32 21.43 -20.88
C ALA A 49 -4.06 20.61 -20.53
N ARG A 50 -2.89 21.26 -20.38
CA ARG A 50 -1.66 20.60 -19.94
C ARG A 50 -1.74 20.06 -18.50
N LEU A 51 -2.61 20.64 -17.67
CA LEU A 51 -2.82 20.21 -16.28
C LEU A 51 -3.76 19.02 -16.17
N ASN A 52 -4.50 18.69 -17.24
CA ASN A 52 -5.45 17.56 -17.25
C ASN A 52 -4.77 16.24 -16.89
N GLY A 53 -3.55 15.99 -17.37
CA GLY A 53 -2.81 14.77 -17.04
C GLY A 53 -2.53 14.61 -15.55
N LEU A 54 -2.27 15.72 -14.84
CA LEU A 54 -2.06 15.70 -13.40
C LEU A 54 -3.37 15.36 -12.67
N LEU A 55 -4.49 15.95 -13.08
CA LEU A 55 -5.79 15.68 -12.48
C LEU A 55 -6.23 14.22 -12.68
N GLN A 56 -6.00 13.67 -13.88
CA GLN A 56 -6.28 12.25 -14.15
C GLN A 56 -5.39 11.33 -13.32
N MET A 57 -4.11 11.65 -13.17
CA MET A 57 -3.20 10.87 -12.33
C MET A 57 -3.68 10.82 -10.88
N VAL A 58 -4.05 11.96 -10.29
CA VAL A 58 -4.56 12.02 -8.91
C VAL A 58 -5.83 11.18 -8.78
N ARG A 59 -6.78 11.36 -9.70
CA ARG A 59 -8.02 10.59 -9.75
C ARG A 59 -7.77 9.08 -9.80
N SER A 60 -6.82 8.63 -10.62
CA SER A 60 -6.46 7.21 -10.72
C SER A 60 -5.80 6.69 -9.44
N MET A 61 -4.96 7.48 -8.79
CA MET A 61 -4.36 7.08 -7.51
C MET A 61 -5.39 7.02 -6.38
N GLU A 62 -6.36 7.94 -6.33
CA GLU A 62 -7.53 7.87 -5.41
C GLU A 62 -8.29 6.56 -5.63
N GLN A 63 -8.61 6.19 -6.88
CA GLN A 63 -9.30 4.93 -7.18
C GLN A 63 -8.53 3.69 -6.69
N ILE A 64 -7.19 3.69 -6.78
CA ILE A 64 -6.36 2.59 -6.27
C ILE A 64 -6.39 2.57 -4.72
N SER A 65 -6.34 3.75 -4.09
CA SER A 65 -6.44 3.90 -2.64
C SER A 65 -7.77 3.38 -2.10
N ASP A 66 -8.89 3.81 -2.69
CA ASP A 66 -10.24 3.37 -2.35
C ASP A 66 -10.37 1.83 -2.48
N ALA A 67 -9.86 1.27 -3.58
CA ALA A 67 -9.87 -0.17 -3.80
C ALA A 67 -9.07 -0.93 -2.73
N ALA A 68 -7.94 -0.39 -2.28
CA ALA A 68 -7.18 -0.98 -1.18
C ALA A 68 -7.98 -1.01 0.13
N VAL A 69 -8.72 0.07 0.43
CA VAL A 69 -9.63 0.10 1.60
C VAL A 69 -10.72 -0.95 1.49
N LEU A 70 -11.34 -1.09 0.31
CA LEU A 70 -12.38 -2.11 0.08
C LEU A 70 -11.86 -3.55 0.29
N ILE A 71 -10.62 -3.82 -0.13
CA ILE A 71 -9.95 -5.10 0.14
C ILE A 71 -9.74 -5.26 1.66
N ALA A 72 -9.16 -4.26 2.32
CA ALA A 72 -8.87 -4.33 3.75
C ALA A 72 -10.13 -4.48 4.63
N ASP A 73 -11.25 -3.89 4.21
CA ASP A 73 -12.53 -3.97 4.91
C ASP A 73 -13.12 -5.40 4.95
N VAL A 74 -12.68 -6.30 4.07
CA VAL A 74 -13.03 -7.73 4.19
C VAL A 74 -12.48 -8.31 5.50
N ALA A 75 -11.28 -7.91 5.91
CA ALA A 75 -10.64 -8.39 7.13
C ALA A 75 -11.30 -7.84 8.41
N THR A 76 -11.95 -6.67 8.35
CA THR A 76 -12.65 -6.05 9.49
C THR A 76 -14.01 -6.69 9.75
N ARG A 77 -14.73 -7.07 8.67
CA ARG A 77 -16.10 -7.62 8.71
C ARG A 77 -16.20 -9.07 9.22
N ARG A 78 -15.08 -9.73 9.53
CA ARG A 78 -14.99 -11.14 9.98
C ARG A 78 -15.69 -12.15 9.05
N VAL A 79 -15.83 -11.82 7.76
CA VAL A 79 -16.35 -12.76 6.76
C VAL A 79 -15.22 -13.70 6.39
N GLY A 80 -15.46 -15.01 6.47
CA GLY A 80 -14.48 -16.00 6.04
C GLY A 80 -14.24 -15.87 4.53
N LEU A 81 -12.99 -15.63 4.11
CA LEU A 81 -12.63 -15.71 2.70
C LEU A 81 -12.64 -17.16 2.23
N HIS A 82 -13.20 -17.37 1.04
CA HIS A 82 -13.15 -18.67 0.40
C HIS A 82 -11.68 -19.07 0.14
N PRO A 83 -11.29 -20.35 0.33
CA PRO A 83 -9.91 -20.81 0.17
C PRO A 83 -9.26 -20.47 -1.19
N VAL A 84 -10.07 -20.25 -2.22
CA VAL A 84 -9.61 -19.82 -3.56
C VAL A 84 -8.77 -18.54 -3.52
N PHE A 85 -9.08 -17.60 -2.63
CA PHE A 85 -8.32 -16.35 -2.52
C PHE A 85 -6.91 -16.60 -1.98
N SER A 86 -6.79 -17.42 -0.94
CA SER A 86 -5.48 -17.80 -0.39
C SER A 86 -4.64 -18.55 -1.42
N ARG A 87 -5.28 -19.41 -2.23
CA ARG A 87 -4.60 -20.13 -3.31
C ARG A 87 -4.14 -19.20 -4.43
N ALA A 88 -5.00 -18.28 -4.87
CA ALA A 88 -4.67 -17.30 -5.89
C ALA A 88 -3.49 -16.40 -5.47
N LEU A 89 -3.46 -15.96 -4.20
CA LEU A 89 -2.33 -15.19 -3.66
C LEU A 89 -1.04 -15.99 -3.55
N ALA A 90 -1.14 -17.31 -3.30
CA ALA A 90 0.03 -18.19 -3.28
C ALA A 90 0.56 -18.52 -4.69
N GLU A 91 -0.29 -18.45 -5.73
CA GLU A 91 0.09 -18.70 -7.13
C GLU A 91 0.45 -17.41 -7.89
N ALA A 92 0.39 -16.24 -7.23
CA ALA A 92 0.74 -14.96 -7.83
C ALA A 92 2.25 -14.82 -8.06
N ASP A 93 2.61 -14.09 -9.12
CA ASP A 93 4.01 -13.79 -9.46
C ASP A 93 4.72 -13.01 -8.33
N GLU A 94 4.00 -12.11 -7.68
CA GLU A 94 4.44 -11.42 -6.47
C GLU A 94 3.72 -12.01 -5.25
N GLN A 95 4.51 -12.51 -4.31
CA GLN A 95 4.01 -13.15 -3.10
C GLN A 95 4.24 -12.28 -1.88
N ILE A 96 3.25 -12.27 -0.98
CA ILE A 96 3.35 -11.63 0.33
C ILE A 96 3.59 -12.71 1.37
N GLY A 97 4.69 -12.56 2.11
CA GLY A 97 5.10 -13.49 3.15
C GLY A 97 5.27 -12.81 4.50
N ARG A 98 5.22 -13.62 5.57
CA ARG A 98 5.63 -13.23 6.92
C ARG A 98 6.79 -14.11 7.34
N VAL A 99 7.89 -13.50 7.77
CA VAL A 99 9.09 -14.19 8.24
C VAL A 99 9.44 -13.71 9.64
N ASN A 100 9.80 -14.63 10.53
CA ASN A 100 10.33 -14.32 11.85
C ASN A 100 11.85 -14.26 11.77
N VAL A 101 12.46 -13.19 12.29
CA VAL A 101 13.91 -13.06 12.40
C VAL A 101 14.36 -13.69 13.71
N ALA A 102 15.12 -14.78 13.63
CA ALA A 102 15.67 -15.44 14.82
C ALA A 102 16.78 -14.60 15.46
N GLU A 103 16.97 -14.75 16.78
CA GLU A 103 17.98 -14.01 17.56
C GLU A 103 19.43 -14.19 17.05
N ARG A 104 19.72 -15.28 16.34
CA ARG A 104 21.04 -15.57 15.77
C ARG A 104 21.12 -15.30 14.25
N SER A 105 20.12 -14.64 13.69
CA SER A 105 20.11 -14.30 12.26
C SER A 105 21.14 -13.23 11.94
N ASP A 106 21.77 -13.33 10.77
CA ASP A 106 22.63 -12.27 10.23
C ASP A 106 21.90 -10.94 9.99
N PHE A 107 20.57 -10.89 10.16
CA PHE A 107 19.77 -9.67 10.04
C PHE A 107 19.63 -8.91 11.36
N VAL A 108 19.99 -9.52 12.49
CA VAL A 108 19.93 -8.88 13.82
C VAL A 108 20.87 -7.67 13.86
N ASP A 109 20.41 -6.59 14.49
CA ASP A 109 21.11 -5.31 14.65
C ASP A 109 21.54 -4.60 13.35
N LYS A 110 21.03 -5.03 12.19
CA LYS A 110 21.23 -4.35 10.91
C LYS A 110 20.03 -3.50 10.53
N SER A 111 20.29 -2.33 9.98
CA SER A 111 19.27 -1.50 9.35
C SER A 111 18.82 -2.09 8.01
N LEU A 112 17.60 -1.77 7.58
CA LEU A 112 17.10 -2.16 6.25
C LEU A 112 18.00 -1.64 5.12
N LYS A 113 18.63 -0.48 5.32
CA LYS A 113 19.56 0.11 4.36
C LYS A 113 20.82 -0.73 4.18
N GLU A 114 21.39 -1.23 5.27
CA GLU A 114 22.58 -2.10 5.24
C GLU A 114 22.26 -3.46 4.60
N LEU A 115 21.07 -4.00 4.89
CA LEU A 115 20.63 -5.27 4.32
C LEU A 115 20.32 -5.19 2.81
N ASN A 116 19.80 -4.04 2.36
CA ASN A 116 19.44 -3.78 0.97
C ASN A 116 18.66 -4.94 0.29
N LEU A 117 17.66 -5.46 1.01
CA LEU A 117 16.96 -6.72 0.69
C LEU A 117 16.31 -6.72 -0.70
N TRP A 118 15.91 -5.54 -1.19
CA TRP A 118 15.40 -5.39 -2.55
C TRP A 118 16.45 -5.80 -3.59
N THR A 119 17.67 -5.29 -3.45
CA THR A 119 18.74 -5.54 -4.43
C THR A 119 19.35 -6.93 -4.26
N THR A 120 19.48 -7.40 -3.01
CA THR A 120 20.18 -8.66 -2.71
C THR A 120 19.28 -9.88 -2.84
N MET A 121 17.97 -9.73 -2.57
CA MET A 121 17.02 -10.85 -2.50
C MET A 121 15.73 -10.62 -3.29
N GLY A 122 15.52 -9.44 -3.87
CA GLY A 122 14.23 -9.08 -4.48
C GLY A 122 13.10 -8.90 -3.47
N ALA A 123 13.41 -8.80 -2.17
CA ALA A 123 12.42 -8.74 -1.10
C ALA A 123 12.18 -7.30 -0.66
N TYR A 124 10.91 -6.88 -0.67
CA TYR A 124 10.49 -5.59 -0.16
C TYR A 124 9.91 -5.72 1.26
N VAL A 125 10.48 -5.00 2.23
CA VAL A 125 9.98 -5.00 3.61
C VAL A 125 8.86 -3.99 3.74
N LEU A 126 7.64 -4.50 3.82
CA LEU A 126 6.42 -3.71 3.96
C LEU A 126 6.21 -3.18 5.38
N MET A 127 6.34 -4.07 6.37
CA MET A 127 6.03 -3.80 7.76
C MET A 127 6.95 -4.62 8.67
N ILE A 128 7.23 -4.09 9.86
CA ILE A 128 7.97 -4.79 10.91
C ILE A 128 7.09 -4.82 12.15
N LYS A 129 6.72 -6.01 12.61
CA LYS A 129 6.11 -6.21 13.93
C LYS A 129 7.23 -6.48 14.92
N ARG A 130 7.34 -5.62 15.94
CA ARG A 130 8.29 -5.76 17.06
C ARG A 130 7.55 -6.17 18.32
#